data_AF-E0S6U1-F1
#
_entry.id   AF-E0S6U1-F1
#
_cell.length_a   1.000
_cell.length_b   1.000
_cell.length_c   1.000
_cell.angle_alpha   90.00
_cell.angle_beta   90.00
_cell.angle_gamma   90.00
#
_symmetry.space_group_name_H-M   'P 1'
#
loop_
_entity.id
_entity.type
_entity.pdbx_description
1 polymer ?
#
loop_
_entity_poly.entity_id
_entity_poly.type
_entity_poly.pdbx_seq_one_letter_code
_entity_poly.pdbx_strand_id
1 'polypeptide(L)'
;MEKKEHFIIDATGQVAGKLASKVAKLLLEGVRVTVVCCEEAVFVGSLEKAVNKFKAYLNKRCIVNPRRGPFHFREPRMHLAKIIKRMISYKKPRGKVAMSRLTTYEGIPRELEGQPRHKVTCALVKYTSNPNRYVTLGKLLSMFGWKHAEAAKSLTDELKEREKLESLKREEMNRKIEELRRNKSFEDEVNKKLEMLA
;
A
#
# COMPACT_ATOMS: atom_id res chain seq x y z
N MET A 1 15.08 6.51 -22.60
CA MET A 1 14.66 5.54 -21.57
C MET A 1 13.99 6.33 -20.45
N GLU A 2 12.67 6.48 -20.49
CA GLU A 2 11.93 7.19 -19.44
C GLU A 2 12.12 6.49 -18.10
N LYS A 3 12.30 7.28 -17.03
CA LYS A 3 12.33 6.78 -15.65
C LYS A 3 11.13 5.87 -15.45
N LYS A 4 11.36 4.58 -15.26
CA LYS A 4 10.30 3.66 -14.81
C LYS A 4 10.01 4.03 -13.36
N GLU A 5 9.08 4.95 -13.16
CA GLU A 5 8.63 5.37 -11.84
C GLU A 5 8.14 4.13 -11.08
N HIS A 6 8.75 3.88 -9.92
CA HIS A 6 8.36 2.83 -9.00
C HIS A 6 7.55 3.46 -7.89
N PHE A 7 6.24 3.21 -7.90
CA PHE A 7 5.33 3.72 -6.88
C PHE A 7 5.15 2.70 -5.76
N ILE A 8 5.33 3.16 -4.53
CA ILE A 8 5.00 2.40 -3.32
C ILE A 8 3.71 2.98 -2.75
N ILE A 9 2.70 2.13 -2.59
CA ILE A 9 1.37 2.53 -2.15
C ILE A 9 1.05 1.85 -0.82
N ASP A 10 0.73 2.63 0.21
CA ASP A 10 0.23 2.12 1.49
C ASP A 10 -1.29 1.89 1.42
N ALA A 11 -1.71 0.63 1.58
CA ALA A 11 -3.13 0.23 1.54
C ALA A 11 -3.91 0.57 2.82
N THR A 12 -3.24 1.03 3.88
CA THR A 12 -3.86 1.31 5.18
C THR A 12 -5.00 2.32 5.07
N GLY A 13 -6.20 1.89 5.45
CA GLY A 13 -7.41 2.71 5.45
C GLY A 13 -7.98 3.00 4.06
N GLN A 14 -7.57 2.24 3.03
CA GLN A 14 -8.08 2.37 1.68
C GLN A 14 -9.11 1.30 1.33
N VAL A 15 -10.19 1.69 0.66
CA VAL A 15 -11.20 0.76 0.15
C VAL A 15 -10.58 -0.11 -0.96
N ALA A 16 -10.47 -1.41 -0.71
CA ALA A 16 -9.69 -2.35 -1.53
C ALA A 16 -10.05 -2.30 -3.03
N GLY A 17 -11.34 -2.21 -3.36
CA GLY A 17 -11.79 -2.11 -4.74
C GLY A 17 -11.44 -0.79 -5.43
N LYS A 18 -11.49 0.33 -4.71
CA LYS A 18 -11.14 1.65 -5.27
C LYS A 18 -9.63 1.78 -5.47
N LEU A 19 -8.84 1.32 -4.50
CA LEU A 19 -7.40 1.22 -4.61
C LEU A 19 -7.01 0.34 -5.81
N ALA A 20 -7.60 -0.87 -5.90
CA ALA A 20 -7.28 -1.82 -6.97
C ALA A 20 -7.55 -1.27 -8.37
N SER A 21 -8.61 -0.47 -8.55
CA SER A 21 -8.93 0.16 -9.85
C SER A 21 -7.83 1.12 -10.32
N LYS A 22 -7.34 1.98 -9.41
CA LYS A 22 -6.26 2.92 -9.72
C LYS A 22 -4.94 2.22 -9.95
N VAL A 23 -4.61 1.23 -9.12
CA VAL A 23 -3.41 0.39 -9.29
C VAL A 23 -3.44 -0.35 -10.64
N ALA A 24 -4.59 -0.94 -11.01
CA ALA A 24 -4.72 -1.66 -12.27
C ALA A 24 -4.46 -0.76 -13.49
N LYS A 25 -4.90 0.51 -13.44
CA LYS A 25 -4.64 1.47 -14.51
C LYS A 25 -3.16 1.81 -14.62
N LEU A 26 -2.48 2.12 -13.51
CA LEU A 26 -1.04 2.39 -13.47
C LEU A 26 -0.21 1.24 -14.05
N LEU A 27 -0.56 -0.01 -13.69
CA LEU A 27 0.11 -1.21 -14.20
C LEU A 27 -0.04 -1.37 -15.73
N LEU A 28 -1.18 -0.96 -16.29
CA LEU A 28 -1.47 -0.99 -17.73
C LEU A 28 -0.81 0.14 -18.52
N GLU A 29 -0.48 1.24 -17.85
CA GLU A 29 0.34 2.36 -18.35
C GLU A 29 1.84 2.04 -18.31
N GLY A 30 2.23 0.99 -17.59
CA GLY A 30 3.61 0.49 -17.58
C GLY A 30 4.40 0.82 -16.31
N VAL A 31 3.75 1.46 -15.34
CA VAL A 31 4.32 1.83 -14.04
C VAL A 31 4.54 0.59 -13.18
N ARG A 32 5.64 0.55 -12.42
CA ARG A 32 5.88 -0.50 -11.42
C ARG A 32 5.25 -0.07 -10.10
N VAL A 33 4.42 -0.95 -9.53
CA VAL A 33 3.66 -0.61 -8.31
C VAL A 33 3.89 -1.67 -7.25
N THR A 34 4.34 -1.25 -6.08
CA THR A 34 4.37 -2.07 -4.87
C THR A 34 3.29 -1.62 -3.91
N VAL A 35 2.43 -2.53 -3.48
CA VAL A 35 1.42 -2.24 -2.44
C VAL A 35 1.87 -2.86 -1.12
N VAL A 36 1.98 -2.04 -0.08
CA VAL A 36 2.36 -2.44 1.28
C VAL A 36 1.17 -2.34 2.23
N CYS A 37 1.28 -2.98 3.41
CA CYS A 37 0.22 -3.05 4.43
C CYS A 37 -1.12 -3.58 3.86
N CYS A 38 -1.08 -4.62 3.02
CA CYS A 38 -2.28 -5.16 2.37
C CYS A 38 -3.36 -5.63 3.37
N GLU A 39 -2.96 -6.03 4.57
CA GLU A 39 -3.83 -6.41 5.69
C GLU A 39 -4.72 -5.26 6.19
N GLU A 40 -4.27 -4.02 6.07
CA GLU A 40 -5.01 -2.83 6.49
C GLU A 40 -5.91 -2.26 5.37
N ALA A 41 -5.96 -2.93 4.20
CA ALA A 41 -6.95 -2.63 3.17
C ALA A 41 -8.38 -2.91 3.68
N VAL A 42 -9.35 -2.14 3.20
CA VAL A 42 -10.68 -2.10 3.80
C VAL A 42 -11.78 -2.57 2.86
N PHE A 43 -12.73 -3.34 3.40
CA PHE A 43 -14.05 -3.56 2.82
C PHE A 43 -15.12 -2.80 3.59
N VAL A 44 -15.91 -2.00 2.88
CA VAL A 44 -17.03 -1.24 3.46
C VAL A 44 -18.18 -2.18 3.79
N GLY A 45 -18.81 -2.00 4.96
CA GLY A 45 -19.93 -2.79 5.44
C GLY A 45 -19.68 -3.45 6.80
N SER A 46 -20.65 -4.26 7.26
CA SER A 46 -20.50 -5.01 8.51
C SER A 46 -19.66 -6.29 8.33
N LEU A 47 -19.06 -6.73 9.44
CA LEU A 47 -18.27 -7.97 9.51
C LEU A 47 -19.04 -9.18 9.00
N GLU A 48 -20.28 -9.36 9.45
CA GLU A 48 -21.16 -10.46 9.04
C GLU A 48 -21.35 -10.52 7.52
N LYS A 49 -21.56 -9.37 6.87
CA LYS A 49 -21.71 -9.31 5.41
C LYS A 49 -20.41 -9.68 4.71
N ALA A 50 -19.27 -9.23 5.23
CA ALA A 50 -17.96 -9.59 4.68
C ALA A 50 -17.68 -11.09 4.83
N VAL A 51 -17.96 -11.65 6.01
CA VAL A 51 -17.85 -13.09 6.31
C VAL A 51 -18.73 -13.93 5.40
N ASN A 52 -20.00 -13.56 5.23
CA ASN A 52 -20.95 -14.29 4.38
C ASN A 52 -20.53 -14.25 2.91
N LYS A 53 -20.07 -13.09 2.42
CA LYS A 53 -19.48 -12.97 1.07
C LYS A 53 -18.26 -13.85 0.90
N PHE A 54 -17.37 -13.91 1.91
CA PHE A 54 -16.19 -14.73 1.85
C PHE A 54 -16.52 -16.23 1.90
N LYS A 55 -17.47 -16.67 2.75
CA LYS A 55 -17.99 -18.05 2.76
C LYS A 55 -18.57 -18.45 1.40
N ALA A 56 -19.37 -17.58 0.78
CA ALA A 56 -19.90 -17.81 -0.56
C ALA A 56 -18.80 -17.87 -1.64
N TYR A 57 -17.69 -17.16 -1.45
CA TYR A 57 -16.51 -17.28 -2.30
C TYR A 57 -15.83 -18.64 -2.11
N LEU A 58 -15.63 -19.10 -0.87
CA LEU A 58 -15.00 -20.40 -0.56
C LEU A 58 -15.79 -21.60 -1.08
N ASN A 59 -17.12 -21.49 -1.19
CA ASN A 59 -17.96 -22.55 -1.71
C ASN A 59 -17.71 -22.81 -3.22
N LYS A 60 -17.12 -21.86 -3.95
CA LYS A 60 -16.88 -21.99 -5.40
C LYS A 60 -15.68 -22.87 -5.68
N ARG A 61 -15.91 -24.17 -5.83
CA ARG A 61 -14.90 -25.18 -6.19
C ARG A 61 -15.28 -25.97 -7.43
N CYS A 62 -14.29 -26.52 -8.12
CA CYS A 62 -14.55 -27.55 -9.12
C CYS A 62 -14.97 -28.83 -8.39
N ILE A 63 -16.15 -29.37 -8.71
CA ILE A 63 -16.67 -30.60 -8.08
C ILE A 63 -15.83 -31.81 -8.49
N VAL A 64 -15.45 -31.89 -9.78
CA VAL A 64 -14.70 -33.03 -10.34
C VAL A 64 -13.28 -33.12 -9.78
N ASN A 65 -12.50 -32.04 -9.89
CA ASN A 65 -11.13 -32.01 -9.36
C ASN A 65 -10.82 -30.64 -8.75
N PRO A 66 -10.85 -30.52 -7.41
CA PRO A 66 -10.55 -29.27 -6.71
C PRO A 66 -9.16 -28.69 -7.03
N ARG A 67 -8.18 -29.53 -7.40
CA ARG A 67 -6.80 -29.07 -7.73
C ARG A 67 -6.76 -28.21 -9.00
N ARG A 68 -7.72 -28.38 -9.92
CA ARG A 68 -7.85 -27.57 -11.15
C ARG A 68 -8.85 -26.41 -11.02
N GLY A 69 -9.47 -26.28 -9.84
CA GLY A 69 -10.52 -25.30 -9.59
C GLY A 69 -10.02 -23.90 -9.22
N PRO A 70 -10.93 -23.01 -8.81
CA PRO A 70 -10.57 -21.70 -8.26
C PRO A 70 -9.75 -21.84 -6.97
N PHE A 71 -8.60 -21.18 -6.90
CA PHE A 71 -7.79 -21.12 -5.68
C PHE A 71 -8.27 -20.05 -4.71
N HIS A 72 -8.37 -20.40 -3.42
CA HIS A 72 -8.82 -19.53 -2.34
C HIS A 72 -7.65 -19.08 -1.46
N PHE A 73 -7.04 -17.94 -1.80
CA PHE A 73 -5.96 -17.36 -0.99
C PHE A 73 -6.50 -16.84 0.35
N ARG A 74 -5.77 -17.16 1.42
CA ARG A 74 -6.03 -16.68 2.79
C ARG A 74 -5.10 -15.53 3.19
N GLU A 75 -4.01 -15.32 2.48
CA GLU A 75 -3.07 -14.22 2.67
C GLU A 75 -3.65 -12.89 2.14
N PRO A 76 -3.69 -11.80 2.93
CA PRO A 76 -4.08 -10.47 2.46
C PRO A 76 -3.37 -10.01 1.19
N ARG A 77 -2.05 -10.22 1.08
CA ARG A 77 -1.26 -9.79 -0.09
C ARG A 77 -1.75 -10.46 -1.38
N MET A 78 -2.05 -11.75 -1.32
CA MET A 78 -2.49 -12.55 -2.46
C MET A 78 -3.96 -12.33 -2.76
N HIS A 79 -4.76 -12.08 -1.73
CA HIS A 79 -6.16 -11.72 -1.88
C HIS A 79 -6.31 -10.38 -2.63
N LEU A 80 -5.57 -9.35 -2.21
CA LEU A 80 -5.57 -8.05 -2.88
C LEU A 80 -4.99 -8.14 -4.29
N ALA A 81 -3.90 -8.89 -4.49
CA ALA A 81 -3.34 -9.15 -5.83
C ALA A 81 -4.37 -9.85 -6.74
N LYS A 82 -5.19 -10.77 -6.21
CA LYS A 82 -6.28 -11.41 -6.98
C LYS A 82 -7.37 -10.42 -7.37
N ILE A 83 -7.70 -9.46 -6.52
CA ILE A 83 -8.65 -8.38 -6.83
C ILE A 83 -8.11 -7.54 -7.99
N ILE A 84 -6.87 -7.07 -7.91
CA ILE A 84 -6.21 -6.26 -8.96
C ILE A 84 -6.12 -7.06 -10.26
N LYS A 85 -5.68 -8.34 -10.18
CA LYS A 85 -5.57 -9.23 -11.34
C LYS A 85 -6.88 -9.38 -12.11
N ARG A 86 -8.02 -9.38 -11.43
CA ARG A 86 -9.35 -9.50 -12.06
C ARG A 86 -9.83 -8.20 -12.71
N MET A 87 -9.20 -7.07 -12.44
CA MET A 87 -9.44 -5.79 -13.13
C MET A 87 -8.56 -5.63 -14.39
N ILE A 88 -7.61 -6.55 -14.62
CA ILE A 88 -6.71 -6.55 -15.77
C ILE A 88 -7.07 -7.74 -16.68
N SER A 89 -6.95 -7.56 -18.00
CA SER A 89 -7.05 -8.67 -18.96
C SER A 89 -5.80 -9.57 -18.89
N TYR A 90 -5.62 -10.27 -17.76
CA TYR A 90 -4.38 -10.97 -17.37
C TYR A 90 -4.03 -12.17 -18.26
N LYS A 91 -4.98 -12.65 -19.08
CA LYS A 91 -4.72 -13.74 -20.03
C LYS A 91 -3.96 -13.24 -21.26
N LYS A 92 -4.16 -11.99 -21.67
CA LYS A 92 -3.49 -11.37 -22.82
C LYS A 92 -2.03 -11.03 -22.49
N PRO A 93 -1.11 -11.00 -23.48
CA PRO A 93 0.30 -10.66 -23.25
C PRO A 93 0.50 -9.35 -22.49
N ARG A 94 -0.21 -8.28 -22.89
CA ARG A 94 -0.19 -6.98 -22.19
C ARG A 94 -0.55 -7.10 -20.71
N GLY A 95 -1.56 -7.91 -20.37
CA GLY A 95 -1.98 -8.11 -18.99
C GLY A 95 -0.99 -8.95 -18.17
N LYS A 96 -0.33 -9.93 -18.78
CA LYS A 96 0.74 -10.69 -18.13
C LYS A 96 1.91 -9.77 -17.74
N VAL A 97 2.33 -8.91 -18.66
CA VAL A 97 3.40 -7.93 -18.41
C VAL A 97 2.98 -6.88 -17.36
N ALA A 98 1.71 -6.46 -17.36
CA ALA A 98 1.20 -5.58 -16.31
C ALA A 98 1.26 -6.26 -14.92
N MET A 99 0.86 -7.53 -14.83
CA MET A 99 0.90 -8.27 -13.56
C MET A 99 2.31 -8.54 -13.05
N SER A 100 3.32 -8.66 -13.93
CA SER A 100 4.72 -8.82 -13.50
C SER A 100 5.33 -7.54 -12.91
N ARG A 101 4.63 -6.40 -13.02
CA ARG A 101 5.03 -5.12 -12.41
C ARG A 101 4.41 -4.88 -11.04
N LEU A 102 3.47 -5.72 -10.61
CA LEU A 102 2.80 -5.61 -9.32
C LEU A 102 3.51 -6.47 -8.29
N THR A 103 3.86 -5.85 -7.17
CA THR A 103 4.32 -6.55 -5.97
C THR A 103 3.40 -6.19 -4.80
N THR A 104 3.02 -7.16 -3.98
CA THR A 104 2.16 -6.92 -2.81
C THR A 104 2.76 -7.56 -1.55
N TYR A 105 2.74 -6.82 -0.45
CA TYR A 105 3.26 -7.24 0.85
C TYR A 105 2.22 -7.07 1.96
N GLU A 106 2.29 -8.00 2.92
CA GLU A 106 1.72 -7.80 4.25
C GLU A 106 2.75 -7.01 5.07
N GLY A 107 2.30 -5.96 5.76
CA GLY A 107 3.18 -4.98 6.39
C GLY A 107 4.12 -4.28 5.41
N ILE A 108 5.24 -3.79 5.94
CA ILE A 108 6.30 -3.12 5.18
C ILE A 108 7.58 -3.95 5.29
N PRO A 109 8.14 -4.45 4.18
CA PRO A 109 9.43 -5.14 4.21
C PRO A 109 10.58 -4.15 4.48
N ARG A 110 11.66 -4.64 5.12
CA ARG A 110 12.85 -3.82 5.45
C ARG A 110 13.49 -3.13 4.24
N GLU A 111 13.40 -3.74 3.05
CA GLU A 111 13.92 -3.16 1.81
C GLU A 111 13.23 -1.83 1.41
N LEU A 112 12.00 -1.63 1.85
CA LEU A 112 11.19 -0.44 1.55
C LEU A 112 11.12 0.53 2.74
N GLU A 113 11.90 0.28 3.79
CA GLU A 113 12.02 1.16 4.94
C GLU A 113 12.62 2.52 4.52
N GLY A 114 12.08 3.62 5.04
CA GLY A 114 12.51 4.98 4.70
C GLY A 114 12.10 5.49 3.31
N GLN A 115 11.56 4.63 2.43
CA GLN A 115 11.10 5.05 1.11
C GLN A 115 9.75 5.80 1.20
N PRO A 116 9.53 6.83 0.36
CA PRO A 116 8.27 7.55 0.35
C PRO A 116 7.13 6.64 -0.08
N ARG A 117 6.07 6.60 0.73
CA ARG A 117 4.86 5.81 0.47
C ARG A 117 3.71 6.75 0.15
N HIS A 118 2.94 6.40 -0.86
CA HIS A 118 1.81 7.20 -1.33
C HIS A 118 0.49 6.58 -0.90
N LYS A 119 -0.52 7.44 -0.70
CA LYS A 119 -1.92 7.01 -0.54
C LYS A 119 -2.76 7.53 -1.69
N VAL A 120 -3.74 6.74 -2.10
CA VAL A 120 -4.70 7.15 -3.13
C VAL A 120 -5.85 7.87 -2.44
N THR A 121 -5.88 9.19 -2.54
CA THR A 121 -6.85 10.06 -1.85
C THR A 121 -8.30 9.64 -2.13
N CYS A 122 -8.64 9.36 -3.39
CA CYS A 122 -9.99 8.93 -3.78
C CYS A 122 -10.39 7.52 -3.30
N ALA A 123 -9.46 6.75 -2.72
CA ALA A 123 -9.71 5.41 -2.19
C ALA A 123 -9.76 5.37 -0.66
N LEU A 124 -9.36 6.43 0.04
CA LEU A 124 -9.40 6.48 1.50
C LEU A 124 -10.84 6.38 2.01
N VAL A 125 -11.05 5.52 3.00
CA VAL A 125 -12.36 5.28 3.62
C VAL A 125 -12.94 6.57 4.16
N LYS A 126 -12.13 7.39 4.83
CA LYS A 126 -12.51 8.70 5.40
C LYS A 126 -13.25 9.59 4.40
N TYR A 127 -12.87 9.56 3.12
CA TYR A 127 -13.46 10.42 2.08
C TYR A 127 -14.52 9.70 1.24
N THR A 128 -14.52 8.37 1.24
CA THR A 128 -15.33 7.57 0.30
C THR A 128 -16.58 6.98 0.94
N SER A 129 -16.58 6.69 2.23
CA SER A 129 -17.60 5.87 2.87
C SER A 129 -17.71 6.18 4.35
N ASN A 130 -18.71 5.59 5.01
CA ASN A 130 -18.88 5.74 6.45
C ASN A 130 -17.65 5.19 7.20
N PRO A 131 -16.91 6.05 7.93
CA PRO A 131 -15.69 5.63 8.63
C PRO A 131 -15.98 4.70 9.80
N ASN A 132 -17.22 4.57 10.26
CA ASN A 132 -17.54 3.73 11.42
C ASN A 132 -17.97 2.31 11.04
N ARG A 133 -18.15 2.02 9.74
CA ARG A 133 -18.69 0.74 9.28
C ARG A 133 -17.84 0.11 8.18
N TYR A 134 -16.72 -0.45 8.58
CA TYR A 134 -15.84 -1.18 7.69
C TYR A 134 -15.11 -2.34 8.39
N VAL A 135 -14.49 -3.19 7.58
CA VAL A 135 -13.73 -4.35 8.02
C VAL A 135 -12.38 -4.34 7.32
N THR A 136 -11.30 -4.49 8.08
CA THR A 136 -9.95 -4.66 7.50
C THR A 136 -9.79 -6.06 6.92
N LEU A 137 -9.01 -6.17 5.84
CA LEU A 137 -8.76 -7.41 5.13
C LEU A 137 -8.05 -8.41 6.04
N GLY A 138 -7.12 -7.95 6.87
CA GLY A 138 -6.43 -8.72 7.88
C GLY A 138 -7.41 -9.35 8.87
N LYS A 139 -8.29 -8.55 9.50
CA LYS A 139 -9.31 -9.06 10.43
C LYS A 139 -10.22 -10.11 9.78
N LEU A 140 -10.65 -9.87 8.54
CA LEU A 140 -11.46 -10.83 7.79
C LEU A 140 -10.70 -12.15 7.60
N LEU A 141 -9.49 -12.08 7.07
CA LEU A 141 -8.72 -13.26 6.67
C LEU A 141 -8.12 -14.04 7.84
N SER A 142 -7.85 -13.41 8.98
CA SER A 142 -7.45 -14.09 10.22
C SER A 142 -8.49 -15.10 10.67
N MET A 143 -9.79 -14.76 10.59
CA MET A 143 -10.88 -15.71 10.88
C MET A 143 -10.92 -16.90 9.91
N PHE A 144 -10.25 -16.77 8.76
CA PHE A 144 -10.28 -17.71 7.65
C PHE A 144 -8.92 -18.39 7.43
N GLY A 145 -8.04 -18.37 8.42
CA GLY A 145 -6.82 -19.18 8.45
C GLY A 145 -5.53 -18.44 8.08
N TRP A 146 -5.53 -17.10 8.05
CA TRP A 146 -4.28 -16.33 8.01
C TRP A 146 -3.64 -16.30 9.40
N LYS A 147 -2.46 -16.90 9.55
CA LYS A 147 -1.79 -17.11 10.85
C LYS A 147 -0.80 -16.01 11.23
N HIS A 148 -0.41 -15.16 10.28
CA HIS A 148 0.72 -14.23 10.45
C HIS A 148 0.29 -12.79 10.80
N ALA A 149 -0.95 -12.61 11.27
CA ALA A 149 -1.49 -11.29 11.59
C ALA A 149 -0.70 -10.58 12.70
N GLU A 150 -0.36 -11.29 13.77
CA GLU A 150 0.41 -10.73 14.90
C GLU A 150 1.85 -10.40 14.50
N ALA A 151 2.51 -11.29 13.76
CA ALA A 151 3.86 -11.08 13.26
C ALA A 151 3.95 -9.90 12.28
N ALA A 152 2.98 -9.75 11.38
CA ALA A 152 2.91 -8.59 10.49
C ALA A 152 2.74 -7.30 11.30
N LYS A 153 1.85 -7.31 12.30
CA LYS A 153 1.60 -6.15 13.16
C LYS A 153 2.86 -5.75 13.95
N SER A 154 3.53 -6.69 14.61
CA SER A 154 4.74 -6.40 15.40
C SER A 154 5.84 -5.77 14.54
N LEU A 155 6.10 -6.35 13.36
CA LEU A 155 7.08 -5.80 12.41
C LEU A 155 6.72 -4.40 11.94
N THR A 156 5.44 -4.14 11.65
CA THR A 156 5.00 -2.80 11.24
C THR A 156 5.08 -1.78 12.37
N ASP A 157 4.80 -2.18 13.61
CA ASP A 157 4.84 -1.26 14.75
C ASP A 157 6.30 -0.93 15.13
N GLU A 158 7.21 -1.92 15.10
CA GLU A 158 8.65 -1.68 15.21
C GLU A 158 9.19 -0.73 14.14
N LEU A 159 8.70 -0.86 12.90
CA LEU A 159 9.04 0.05 11.80
C LEU A 159 8.52 1.47 12.06
N LYS A 160 7.27 1.62 12.49
CA LYS A 160 6.69 2.94 12.78
C LYS A 160 7.43 3.67 13.90
N GLU A 161 7.84 2.96 14.95
CA GLU A 161 8.61 3.57 16.03
C GLU A 161 9.99 4.03 15.53
N ARG A 162 10.68 3.24 14.70
CA ARG A 162 11.94 3.66 14.07
C ARG A 162 11.75 4.88 13.16
N GLU A 163 10.74 4.86 12.30
CA GLU A 163 10.42 5.98 11.40
C GLU A 163 10.05 7.25 12.18
N LYS A 164 9.36 7.12 13.31
CA LYS A 164 9.01 8.25 14.19
C LYS A 164 10.24 8.84 14.88
N LEU A 165 11.18 8.00 15.33
CA LEU A 165 12.45 8.49 15.86
C LEU A 165 13.26 9.22 14.79
N GLU A 166 13.30 8.69 13.56
CA GLU A 166 13.94 9.35 12.42
C GLU A 166 13.26 10.67 12.04
N SER A 167 11.93 10.73 12.08
CA SER A 167 11.19 11.96 11.77
C SER A 167 11.46 13.04 12.80
N LEU A 168 11.49 12.70 14.09
CA LEU A 168 11.82 13.64 15.17
C LEU A 168 13.25 14.19 15.02
N LYS A 169 14.24 13.32 14.75
CA LYS A 169 15.62 13.74 14.48
C LYS A 169 15.69 14.68 13.27
N ARG A 170 14.93 14.38 12.22
CA ARG A 170 14.85 15.22 11.01
C ARG A 170 14.21 16.58 11.29
N GLU A 171 13.17 16.63 12.12
CA GLU A 171 12.54 17.88 12.57
C GLU A 171 13.50 18.73 13.40
N GLU A 172 14.22 18.14 14.35
CA GLU A 172 15.25 18.84 15.14
C GLU A 172 16.37 19.39 14.25
N MET A 173 16.85 18.59 13.30
CA MET A 173 17.85 19.03 12.33
C MET A 173 17.33 20.17 11.45
N ASN A 174 16.09 20.08 10.97
CA ASN A 174 15.46 21.14 10.17
C ASN A 174 15.32 22.45 10.97
N ARG A 175 14.97 22.38 12.27
CA ARG A 175 14.92 23.56 13.14
C ARG A 175 16.29 24.22 13.27
N LYS A 176 17.36 23.44 13.49
CA LYS A 176 18.73 23.96 13.52
C LYS A 176 19.13 24.61 12.19
N ILE A 177 18.73 24.02 11.06
CA ILE A 177 18.96 24.60 9.73
C ILE A 177 18.19 25.92 9.58
N GLU A 178 16.95 26.00 10.05
CA GLU A 178 16.17 27.25 10.01
C GLU A 178 16.78 28.34 10.90
N GLU A 179 17.28 27.99 12.09
CA GLU A 179 18.00 28.92 12.97
C GLU A 179 19.26 29.45 12.29
N LEU A 180 20.06 28.57 11.65
CA LEU A 180 21.24 28.97 10.88
C LEU A 180 20.87 29.86 9.68
N ARG A 181 19.76 29.57 8.98
CA ARG A 181 19.27 30.39 7.86
C ARG A 181 18.85 31.78 8.30
N ARG A 182 18.36 31.96 9.53
CA ARG A 182 17.97 33.27 10.08
C ARG A 182 19.16 34.12 10.53
N ASN A 183 20.34 33.53 10.70
CA ASN A 183 21.52 34.28 11.09
C ASN A 183 21.98 35.20 9.94
N LYS A 184 22.11 36.50 10.22
CA LYS A 184 22.59 37.52 9.26
C LYS A 184 23.88 37.12 8.56
N SER A 185 24.84 36.56 9.30
CA SER A 185 26.12 36.11 8.73
C SER A 185 25.96 35.09 7.60
N PHE A 186 24.95 34.22 7.67
CA PHE A 186 24.68 33.24 6.62
C PHE A 186 23.97 33.90 5.42
N GLU A 187 23.02 34.80 5.70
CA GLU A 187 22.31 35.57 4.67
C GLU A 187 23.26 36.43 3.84
N ASP A 188 24.18 37.15 4.51
CA ASP A 188 25.20 37.98 3.86
C ASP A 188 26.13 37.14 2.97
N GLU A 189 26.51 35.94 3.41
CA GLU A 189 27.36 35.03 2.62
C GLU A 189 26.64 34.46 1.40
N VAL A 190 25.34 34.13 1.53
CA VAL A 190 24.51 33.66 0.42
C VAL A 190 24.31 34.78 -0.61
N ASN A 191 23.99 35.99 -0.17
CA ASN A 191 23.81 37.14 -1.05
C ASN A 191 25.10 37.46 -1.82
N LYS A 192 26.25 37.44 -1.14
CA LYS A 192 27.56 37.62 -1.79
C LYS A 192 27.84 36.56 -2.87
N LYS A 193 27.43 35.30 -2.66
CA LYS A 193 27.59 34.24 -3.66
C LYS A 193 26.59 34.36 -4.81
N LEU A 194 25.37 34.83 -4.54
CA LEU A 194 24.36 35.11 -5.57
C LEU A 194 24.80 36.28 -6.47
N GLU A 195 25.39 37.33 -5.89
CA GLU A 195 25.95 38.47 -6.65
C GLU A 195 27.13 38.07 -7.54
N MET A 196 27.92 37.07 -7.15
CA MET A 196 29.01 36.54 -7.99
C MET A 196 28.53 35.63 -9.14
N LEU A 197 27.28 35.15 -9.08
CA LEU A 197 26.65 34.31 -10.10
C LEU A 197 25.81 35.12 -11.09
N ALA A 198 25.44 36.35 -10.73
CA ALA A 198 24.72 37.31 -11.56
C ALA A 198 25.67 38.11 -12.46
#